data_AF-A0A973XBM7-F1
#
_entry.id   AF-A0A973XBM7-F1
#
_cell.length_a   1.000
_cell.length_b   1.000
_cell.length_c   1.000
_cell.angle_alpha   90.00
_cell.angle_beta   90.00
_cell.angle_gamma   90.00
#
_symmetry.space_group_name_H-M   'P 1'
#
loop_
_entity.id
_entity.type
_entity.pdbx_description
1 polymer ?
#
loop_
_entity_poly.entity_id
_entity_poly.type
_entity_poly.pdbx_seq_one_letter_code
_entity_poly.pdbx_strand_id
1 'polypeptide(L)'
;MKQIALDIGISAGPTVANFCAGPNLAALQHLELWLGDKRNAHSRSPVPTYYWGPSGSGKSHLLKAAREGLREQGARVGWLDASVHNAPEYSESWAAVLMDDVHAYTAAQQQVAFNWFVHAQTLQRPVMAAGEWAPVELKLRDDLRTRLGWGHIFG
;
A
#
# COMPACT_ATOMS: atom_id res chain seq x y z
N MET A 1 35.37 -26.70 21.22
CA MET A 1 34.16 -25.91 21.51
C MET A 1 33.33 -25.85 20.24
N LYS A 2 32.12 -26.42 20.22
CA LYS A 2 31.22 -26.36 19.06
C LYS A 2 30.42 -25.08 19.15
N GLN A 3 30.72 -24.12 18.30
CA GLN A 3 29.90 -22.93 18.10
C GLN A 3 28.66 -23.36 17.33
N ILE A 4 27.49 -23.23 17.95
CA ILE A 4 26.21 -23.34 17.26
C ILE A 4 26.13 -22.06 16.42
N ALA A 5 26.07 -22.21 15.10
CA ALA A 5 25.77 -21.09 14.22
C ALA A 5 24.38 -20.58 14.62
N LEU A 6 24.33 -19.36 15.14
CA LEU A 6 23.08 -18.65 15.34
C LEU A 6 22.56 -18.38 13.94
N ASP A 7 21.52 -19.10 13.53
CA ASP A 7 20.82 -18.87 12.29
C ASP A 7 20.11 -17.52 12.47
N ILE A 8 20.85 -16.43 12.21
CA ILE A 8 20.34 -15.06 12.17
C ILE A 8 19.42 -15.05 10.96
N GLY A 9 18.18 -15.48 11.21
CA GLY A 9 17.14 -15.62 10.21
C GLY A 9 17.13 -14.39 9.34
N ILE A 10 17.34 -14.63 8.05
CA ILE A 10 17.15 -13.68 6.95
C ILE A 10 16.01 -12.76 7.36
N SER A 11 16.31 -11.49 7.62
CA SER A 11 15.32 -10.49 8.06
C SER A 11 14.14 -10.59 7.12
N ALA A 12 13.09 -11.29 7.56
CA ALA A 12 11.96 -11.55 6.72
C ALA A 12 11.33 -10.17 6.52
N GLY A 13 11.25 -9.73 5.26
CA GLY A 13 10.88 -8.35 4.92
C GLY A 13 9.52 -7.95 5.49
N PRO A 14 9.06 -6.72 5.20
CA PRO A 14 7.73 -6.28 5.61
C PRO A 14 6.67 -7.16 4.95
N THR A 15 6.22 -8.19 5.67
CA THR A 15 5.20 -9.15 5.29
C THR A 15 4.07 -9.10 6.32
N VAL A 16 2.93 -9.66 5.97
CA VAL A 16 1.78 -9.80 6.87
C VAL A 16 2.17 -10.62 8.11
N ALA A 17 2.92 -11.72 7.92
CA ALA A 17 3.38 -12.59 9.01
C ALA A 17 4.32 -11.88 9.99
N ASN A 18 5.04 -10.84 9.55
CA ASN A 18 5.95 -10.06 10.36
C ASN A 18 5.36 -8.73 10.84
N PHE A 19 4.04 -8.55 10.77
CA PHE A 19 3.38 -7.36 11.26
C PHE A 19 2.88 -7.56 12.70
N CYS A 20 3.44 -6.79 13.64
CA CYS A 20 2.94 -6.75 15.00
C CYS A 20 1.65 -5.93 15.06
N ALA A 21 0.50 -6.62 15.02
CA ALA A 21 -0.80 -5.97 14.84
C ALA A 21 -1.10 -4.91 15.91
N GLY A 22 -0.98 -5.25 17.20
CA GLY A 22 -1.29 -4.34 18.30
C GLY A 22 -2.66 -3.66 18.11
N PRO A 23 -2.75 -2.32 18.19
CA PRO A 23 -4.00 -1.58 17.94
C PRO A 23 -4.43 -1.60 16.46
N ASN A 24 -3.54 -1.95 15.52
CA ASN A 24 -3.77 -1.97 14.07
C ASN A 24 -4.35 -3.31 13.57
N LEU A 25 -4.93 -4.13 14.44
CA LEU A 25 -5.45 -5.45 14.08
C LEU A 25 -6.47 -5.41 12.95
N ALA A 26 -7.37 -4.42 12.94
CA ALA A 26 -8.36 -4.29 11.89
C ALA A 26 -7.73 -4.03 10.50
N ALA A 27 -6.67 -3.23 10.44
CA ALA A 27 -5.94 -2.97 9.21
C ALA A 27 -5.20 -4.23 8.71
N LEU A 28 -4.60 -5.00 9.63
CA LEU A 28 -3.96 -6.27 9.30
C LEU A 28 -4.97 -7.28 8.74
N GLN A 29 -6.08 -7.49 9.44
CA GLN A 29 -7.13 -8.45 9.04
C GLN A 29 -7.74 -8.09 7.69
N HIS A 30 -7.95 -6.80 7.44
CA HIS A 30 -8.40 -6.31 6.14
C HIS A 30 -7.40 -6.65 5.03
N LEU A 31 -6.10 -6.41 5.26
CA LEU A 31 -5.05 -6.73 4.29
C LEU A 31 -4.94 -8.24 4.03
N GLU A 32 -5.03 -9.07 5.09
CA GLU A 32 -5.03 -10.54 4.99
C GLU A 32 -6.18 -11.05 4.11
N LEU A 33 -7.40 -10.60 4.41
CA LEU A 33 -8.59 -10.96 3.65
C LEU A 33 -8.47 -10.51 2.19
N TRP A 34 -7.99 -9.29 1.97
CA TRP A 34 -7.84 -8.72 0.64
C TRP A 34 -6.76 -9.41 -0.20
N LEU A 35 -5.63 -9.78 0.41
CA LEU A 35 -4.57 -10.52 -0.28
C LEU A 35 -5.09 -11.88 -0.75
N GLY A 36 -5.82 -12.56 0.15
CA GLY A 36 -6.40 -13.87 -0.04
C GLY A 36 -5.39 -14.94 -0.46
N ASP A 37 -5.89 -16.15 -0.70
CA ASP A 37 -5.08 -17.22 -1.28
C ASP A 37 -4.78 -16.97 -2.76
N LYS A 38 -3.66 -17.53 -3.26
CA LYS A 38 -3.26 -17.50 -4.69
C LYS A 38 -4.37 -17.89 -5.67
N ARG A 39 -5.30 -18.76 -5.24
CA ARG A 39 -6.43 -19.25 -6.04
C ARG A 39 -7.54 -18.21 -6.24
N ASN A 40 -7.60 -17.19 -5.39
CA ASN A 40 -8.63 -16.13 -5.40
C ASN A 40 -8.09 -14.78 -5.90
N ALA A 41 -6.93 -14.76 -6.57
CA ALA A 41 -6.29 -13.54 -7.05
C ALA A 41 -7.19 -12.66 -7.95
N HIS A 42 -8.24 -13.22 -8.54
CA HIS A 42 -9.21 -12.53 -9.39
C HIS A 42 -10.41 -11.91 -8.63
N SER A 43 -10.55 -12.10 -7.32
CA SER A 43 -11.71 -11.66 -6.52
C SER A 43 -11.39 -10.52 -5.54
N ARG A 44 -10.32 -9.74 -5.77
CA ARG A 44 -9.98 -8.65 -4.85
C ARG A 44 -10.97 -7.51 -5.00
N SER A 45 -11.44 -7.00 -3.87
CA SER A 45 -12.22 -5.78 -3.84
C SER A 45 -11.40 -4.64 -4.47
N PRO A 46 -11.96 -3.89 -5.44
CA PRO A 46 -11.31 -2.71 -6.01
C PRO A 46 -11.42 -1.48 -5.11
N VAL A 47 -12.13 -1.59 -3.97
CA VAL A 47 -12.34 -0.47 -3.05
C VAL A 47 -10.99 0.05 -2.54
N PRO A 48 -10.70 1.35 -2.69
CA PRO A 48 -9.45 1.94 -2.21
C PRO A 48 -9.25 1.73 -0.71
N THR A 49 -8.01 1.63 -0.26
CA THR A 49 -7.67 1.57 1.16
C THR A 49 -6.67 2.65 1.51
N TYR A 50 -6.90 3.37 2.60
CA TYR A 50 -6.01 4.41 3.10
C TYR A 50 -5.63 4.15 4.56
N TYR A 51 -4.32 4.11 4.81
CA TYR A 51 -3.74 3.98 6.15
C TYR A 51 -3.18 5.34 6.59
N TRP A 52 -3.55 5.81 7.78
CA TRP A 52 -3.01 7.05 8.33
C TRP A 52 -2.56 6.91 9.78
N GLY A 53 -1.94 7.96 10.30
CA GLY A 53 -1.36 7.98 11.65
C GLY A 53 0.12 8.37 11.65
N PRO A 54 0.70 8.62 12.84
CA PRO A 54 2.06 9.13 12.97
C PRO A 54 3.14 8.17 12.44
N SER A 55 4.37 8.68 12.32
CA SER A 55 5.52 7.83 12.03
C SER A 55 5.64 6.71 13.07
N GLY A 56 6.01 5.50 12.63
CA GLY A 56 6.07 4.32 13.49
C GLY A 56 4.78 3.51 13.61
N SER A 57 3.63 3.97 13.10
CA SER A 57 2.35 3.22 13.15
C SER A 57 2.26 2.01 12.19
N GLY A 58 3.30 1.69 11.43
CA GLY A 58 3.33 0.49 10.57
C GLY A 58 2.65 0.63 9.20
N LYS A 59 2.18 1.82 8.80
CA LYS A 59 1.49 2.08 7.51
C LYS A 59 2.31 1.63 6.29
N SER A 60 3.57 2.05 6.23
CA SER A 60 4.50 1.67 5.17
C SER A 60 4.82 0.17 5.19
N HIS A 61 4.80 -0.46 6.37
CA HIS A 61 4.94 -1.91 6.48
C HIS A 61 3.74 -2.62 5.85
N LEU A 62 2.51 -2.18 6.12
CA LEU A 62 1.31 -2.74 5.51
C LEU A 62 1.31 -2.61 3.98
N LEU A 63 1.69 -1.45 3.43
CA LEU A 63 1.83 -1.29 1.98
C LEU A 63 2.89 -2.20 1.38
N LYS A 64 4.06 -2.30 2.03
CA LYS A 64 5.11 -3.21 1.56
C LYS A 64 4.69 -4.67 1.70
N ALA A 65 3.97 -5.05 2.76
CA ALA A 65 3.39 -6.38 2.92
C ALA A 65 2.38 -6.71 1.82
N ALA A 66 1.55 -5.74 1.41
CA ALA A 66 0.65 -5.91 0.28
C ALA A 66 1.43 -6.18 -1.02
N ARG A 67 2.50 -5.41 -1.28
CA ARG A 67 3.39 -5.61 -2.43
C ARG A 67 4.05 -6.98 -2.40
N GLU A 68 4.61 -7.39 -1.27
CA GLU A 68 5.32 -8.66 -1.12
C GLU A 68 4.35 -9.83 -1.28
N GLY A 69 3.17 -9.76 -0.66
CA GLY A 69 2.10 -10.74 -0.83
C GLY A 69 1.70 -10.89 -2.30
N LEU A 70 1.46 -9.80 -3.02
CA LEU A 70 1.16 -9.84 -4.47
C LEU A 70 2.32 -10.41 -5.29
N ARG A 71 3.56 -10.05 -4.97
CA ARG A 71 4.76 -10.57 -5.65
C ARG A 71 4.89 -12.08 -5.51
N GLU A 72 4.60 -12.64 -4.33
CA GLU A 72 4.59 -14.09 -4.11
C GLU A 72 3.52 -14.83 -4.93
N GLN A 73 2.48 -14.12 -5.36
CA GLN A 73 1.48 -14.62 -6.30
C GLN A 73 1.85 -14.36 -7.78
N GLY A 74 3.06 -13.87 -8.06
CA GLY A 74 3.55 -13.58 -9.41
C GLY A 74 3.03 -12.26 -9.99
N ALA A 75 2.36 -11.42 -9.19
CA ALA A 75 1.81 -10.14 -9.65
C ALA A 75 2.81 -8.99 -9.49
N ARG A 76 2.58 -7.91 -10.24
CA ARG A 76 3.32 -6.66 -10.15
C ARG A 76 2.41 -5.54 -9.65
N VAL A 77 3.02 -4.50 -9.08
CA VAL A 77 2.30 -3.32 -8.58
C VAL A 77 2.96 -2.04 -9.08
N GLY A 78 2.16 -0.99 -9.23
CA GLY A 78 2.68 0.37 -9.26
C GLY A 78 3.06 0.79 -7.85
N TRP A 79 4.26 1.35 -7.66
CA TRP A 79 4.71 1.88 -6.37
C TRP A 79 5.14 3.34 -6.55
N LEU A 80 4.54 4.22 -5.77
CA LEU A 80 4.91 5.63 -5.67
C LEU A 80 5.14 5.94 -4.20
N ASP A 81 6.23 6.62 -3.89
CA ASP A 81 6.45 7.24 -2.59
C ASP A 81 7.09 8.63 -2.80
N ALA A 82 7.21 9.40 -1.72
CA ALA A 82 7.72 10.77 -1.80
C ALA A 82 9.17 10.87 -2.33
N SER A 83 9.96 9.80 -2.28
CA SER A 83 11.33 9.74 -2.82
C SER A 83 11.38 9.44 -4.33
N VAL A 84 10.28 8.96 -4.92
CA VAL A 84 10.20 8.67 -6.36
C VAL A 84 9.90 9.95 -7.13
N HIS A 85 10.92 10.53 -7.76
CA HIS A 85 10.77 11.75 -8.57
C HIS A 85 10.40 11.49 -10.03
N ASN A 86 10.86 10.38 -10.60
CA ASN A 86 10.59 9.99 -11.98
C ASN A 86 9.82 8.67 -11.99
N ALA A 87 8.53 8.75 -11.72
CA ALA A 87 7.65 7.61 -11.74
C ALA A 87 7.34 7.18 -13.19
N PRO A 88 7.20 5.88 -13.47
CA PRO A 88 6.78 5.42 -14.79
C PRO A 88 5.31 5.80 -15.06
N GLU A 89 4.91 5.71 -16.32
CA GLU A 89 3.50 5.74 -16.68
C GLU A 89 2.76 4.54 -16.09
N TYR A 90 1.43 4.66 -15.97
CA TYR A 90 0.59 3.56 -15.51
C TYR A 90 0.73 2.34 -16.41
N SER A 91 0.89 1.16 -15.82
CA SER A 91 0.89 -0.11 -16.55
C SER A 91 -0.34 -0.95 -16.23
N GLU A 92 -1.08 -1.37 -17.27
CA GLU A 92 -2.23 -2.28 -17.12
C GLU A 92 -1.84 -3.66 -16.56
N SER A 93 -0.55 -4.01 -16.61
CA SER A 93 0.00 -5.23 -16.02
C SER A 93 0.04 -5.20 -14.48
N TRP A 94 -0.17 -4.04 -13.86
CA TRP A 94 -0.22 -3.92 -12.41
C TRP A 94 -1.52 -4.49 -11.85
N ALA A 95 -1.39 -5.36 -10.86
CA ALA A 95 -2.51 -5.91 -10.12
C ALA A 95 -3.06 -4.93 -9.07
N ALA A 96 -2.24 -3.97 -8.62
CA ALA A 96 -2.63 -2.93 -7.68
C ALA A 96 -1.71 -1.71 -7.83
N VAL A 97 -2.17 -0.57 -7.31
CA VAL A 97 -1.36 0.65 -7.15
C VAL A 97 -1.16 0.93 -5.68
N LEU A 98 0.08 1.16 -5.27
CA LEU A 98 0.48 1.44 -3.89
C LEU A 98 1.16 2.81 -3.82
N MET A 99 0.71 3.65 -2.88
CA MET A 99 1.18 5.04 -2.73
C MET A 99 1.56 5.32 -1.27
N ASP A 100 2.84 5.41 -0.96
CA ASP A 100 3.33 5.65 0.40
C ASP A 100 3.68 7.13 0.62
N ASP A 101 3.63 7.59 1.87
CA ASP A 101 3.92 8.97 2.25
C ASP A 101 3.24 10.03 1.35
N VAL A 102 1.97 9.79 0.97
CA VAL A 102 1.22 10.67 0.03
C VAL A 102 1.20 12.13 0.46
N HIS A 103 1.29 12.29 1.76
CA HIS A 103 1.24 13.52 2.52
C HIS A 103 2.43 14.46 2.22
N ALA A 104 3.53 13.90 1.70
CA ALA A 104 4.74 14.61 1.30
C ALA A 104 4.86 14.78 -0.24
N TYR A 105 3.83 14.42 -1.02
CA TYR A 105 3.89 14.51 -2.47
C TYR A 105 3.96 15.95 -2.98
N THR A 106 4.93 16.19 -3.86
CA THR A 106 5.00 17.40 -4.68
C THR A 106 3.82 17.49 -5.65
N ALA A 107 3.59 18.67 -6.24
CA ALA A 107 2.52 18.86 -7.24
C ALA A 107 2.65 17.90 -8.44
N ALA A 108 3.88 17.61 -8.87
CA ALA A 108 4.13 16.66 -9.95
C ALA A 108 3.78 15.22 -9.53
N GLN A 109 4.18 14.79 -8.33
CA GLN A 109 3.82 13.47 -7.79
C GLN A 109 2.31 13.32 -7.60
N GLN A 110 1.62 14.38 -7.16
CA GLN A 110 0.15 14.37 -7.04
C GLN A 110 -0.54 14.18 -8.41
N GLN A 111 -0.01 14.78 -9.48
CA GLN A 111 -0.53 14.57 -10.84
C GLN A 111 -0.36 13.11 -11.29
N VAL A 112 0.82 12.51 -11.03
CA VAL A 112 1.06 11.09 -11.34
C VAL A 112 0.15 10.18 -10.51
N ALA A 113 0.08 10.40 -9.20
CA ALA A 113 -0.77 9.65 -8.29
C ALA A 113 -2.24 9.69 -8.74
N PHE A 114 -2.74 10.88 -9.10
CA PHE A 114 -4.08 11.05 -9.62
C PHE A 114 -4.30 10.26 -10.92
N ASN A 115 -3.37 10.35 -11.88
CA ASN A 115 -3.45 9.60 -13.13
C ASN A 115 -3.49 8.08 -12.87
N TRP A 116 -2.57 7.56 -12.06
CA TRP A 116 -2.55 6.15 -11.70
C TRP A 116 -3.84 5.71 -11.01
N PHE A 117 -4.39 6.53 -10.11
CA PHE A 117 -5.65 6.22 -9.42
C PHE A 117 -6.81 6.09 -10.41
N VAL A 118 -6.96 7.03 -11.34
CA VAL A 118 -8.06 7.03 -12.32
C VAL A 118 -7.96 5.79 -13.23
N HIS A 119 -6.77 5.49 -13.76
CA HIS A 119 -6.57 4.29 -14.58
C HIS A 119 -6.85 3.00 -13.80
N ALA A 120 -6.37 2.91 -12.56
CA ALA A 120 -6.65 1.78 -11.68
C ALA A 120 -8.16 1.62 -11.47
N GLN A 121 -8.88 2.69 -11.14
CA GLN A 121 -10.32 2.67 -10.92
C GLN A 121 -11.10 2.21 -12.17
N THR A 122 -10.74 2.71 -13.36
CA THR A 122 -11.36 2.29 -14.62
C THR A 122 -11.23 0.79 -14.87
N LEU A 123 -10.09 0.20 -14.51
CA LEU A 123 -9.80 -1.22 -14.67
C LEU A 123 -10.20 -2.06 -13.45
N GLN A 124 -10.91 -1.48 -12.48
CA GLN A 124 -11.25 -2.12 -11.20
C GLN A 124 -10.01 -2.71 -10.51
N ARG A 125 -8.89 -1.99 -10.60
CA ARG A 125 -7.66 -2.30 -9.86
C ARG A 125 -7.69 -1.59 -8.51
N PRO A 126 -7.38 -2.30 -7.43
CA PRO A 126 -7.31 -1.73 -6.10
C PRO A 126 -6.18 -0.70 -5.98
N VAL A 127 -6.46 0.35 -5.21
CA VAL A 127 -5.47 1.35 -4.82
C VAL A 127 -5.31 1.31 -3.29
N MET A 128 -4.07 1.20 -2.81
CA MET A 128 -3.76 1.39 -1.40
C MET A 128 -2.82 2.57 -1.22
N ALA A 129 -3.07 3.38 -0.22
CA ALA A 129 -2.25 4.53 0.08
C ALA A 129 -1.98 4.68 1.57
N ALA A 130 -0.91 5.39 1.91
CA ALA A 130 -0.57 5.71 3.28
C ALA A 130 -0.09 7.16 3.42
N GLY A 131 -0.42 7.80 4.55
CA GLY A 131 0.11 9.11 4.89
C GLY A 131 0.02 9.39 6.39
N GLU A 132 0.47 10.56 6.83
CA GLU A 132 0.50 10.87 8.26
C GLU A 132 -0.86 11.28 8.81
N TRP A 133 -1.68 11.96 8.00
CA TRP A 133 -2.91 12.63 8.44
C TRP A 133 -4.17 11.95 7.90
N ALA A 134 -5.30 12.18 8.56
CA ALA A 134 -6.59 11.69 8.06
C ALA A 134 -6.91 12.33 6.68
N PRO A 135 -7.75 11.70 5.83
CA PRO A 135 -8.04 12.23 4.49
C PRO A 135 -8.51 13.68 4.45
N VAL A 136 -9.23 14.14 5.48
CA VAL A 136 -9.74 15.52 5.57
C VAL A 136 -8.63 16.55 5.88
N GLU A 137 -7.51 16.11 6.44
CA GLU A 137 -6.37 16.93 6.86
C GLU A 137 -5.23 16.94 5.82
N LEU A 138 -5.27 16.03 4.84
CA LEU A 138 -4.29 15.95 3.77
C LEU A 138 -4.27 17.22 2.92
N LYS A 139 -3.10 17.86 2.83
CA LYS A 139 -2.85 19.03 1.97
C LYS A 139 -2.54 18.62 0.52
N LEU A 140 -3.40 17.80 -0.05
CA LEU A 140 -3.35 17.38 -1.45
C LEU A 140 -4.40 18.13 -2.27
N ARG A 141 -4.27 18.06 -3.59
CA ARG A 141 -5.35 18.44 -4.50
C ARG A 141 -6.64 17.72 -4.13
N ASP A 142 -7.77 18.43 -4.21
CA ASP A 142 -9.06 17.92 -3.78
C ASP A 142 -9.50 16.66 -4.54
N ASP A 143 -9.17 16.56 -5.82
CA ASP A 143 -9.51 15.43 -6.67
C ASP A 143 -8.82 14.12 -6.25
N LEU A 144 -7.57 14.19 -5.78
CA LEU A 144 -6.83 13.07 -5.21
C LEU A 144 -7.28 12.81 -3.76
N ARG A 145 -7.38 13.86 -2.95
CA ARG A 145 -7.77 13.77 -1.53
C ARG A 145 -9.12 13.10 -1.32
N THR A 146 -10.14 13.53 -2.08
CA THR A 146 -11.49 12.95 -2.02
C THR A 146 -11.53 11.48 -2.43
N ARG A 147 -10.71 11.09 -3.41
CA ARG A 147 -10.56 9.69 -3.84
C ARG A 147 -9.93 8.81 -2.77
N LEU A 148 -8.86 9.29 -2.12
CA LEU A 148 -8.24 8.58 -1.00
C LEU A 148 -9.18 8.45 0.21
N GLY A 149 -10.08 9.42 0.40
CA GLY A 149 -11.06 9.43 1.49
C GLY A 149 -12.34 8.63 1.26
N TRP A 150 -12.57 8.05 0.08
CA TRP A 150 -13.86 7.41 -0.27
C TRP A 150 -13.91 5.91 0.05
N GLY A 151 -12.77 5.28 0.33
CA GLY A 151 -12.65 3.83 0.54
C GLY A 151 -12.58 3.40 2.01
N HIS A 152 -11.88 2.28 2.26
CA HIS A 152 -11.58 1.83 3.62
C HIS A 152 -10.50 2.73 4.25
N ILE A 153 -10.79 3.30 5.42
CA ILE A 153 -9.88 4.20 6.13
C ILE A 153 -9.48 3.57 7.46
N PHE A 154 -8.18 3.47 7.72
CA PHE A 154 -7.62 2.97 8.98
C PHE A 154 -6.63 3.98 9.55
N GLY A 155 -6.73 4.31 10.84
CA GLY A 155 -5.81 5.20 11.55
C GLY A 155 -5.80 4.97 13.04
#